data_AF-A0A3M6C8X5-F1
#
_entry.id   AF-A0A3M6C8X5-F1
#
_cell.length_a   1.000
_cell.length_b   1.000
_cell.length_c   1.000
_cell.angle_alpha   90.00
_cell.angle_beta   90.00
_cell.angle_gamma   90.00
#
_symmetry.space_group_name_H-M   'P 1'
#
loop_
_entity.id
_entity.type
_entity.pdbx_description
1 polymer ?
#
loop_
_entity_poly.entity_id
_entity_poly.type
_entity_poly.pdbx_seq_one_letter_code
_entity_poly.pdbx_strand_id
1 'polypeptide(L)'
;AYVGVGGALAIGVLCGVFCYLSVTVLKKRLGYDDSLDVFGLHGIGGMIGAVLTGVFCVPALGGLVPEVTMGAQVIAQVKGVLF
;
A
#
# COMPACT_ATOMS: atom_id res chain seq x y z
N ALA A 1 -12.52 -3.28 -10.90
CA ALA A 1 -12.00 -2.76 -9.62
C ALA A 1 -11.86 -3.93 -8.66
N TYR A 2 -10.80 -3.99 -7.84
CA TYR A 2 -10.57 -5.11 -6.92
C TYR A 2 -11.09 -4.82 -5.51
N VAL A 3 -11.15 -3.54 -5.13
CA VAL A 3 -11.58 -3.06 -3.82
C VAL A 3 -12.87 -2.24 -3.95
N GLY A 4 -13.74 -2.31 -2.94
CA GLY A 4 -14.93 -1.47 -2.86
C GLY A 4 -14.63 -0.03 -2.45
N VAL A 5 -15.65 0.82 -2.44
CA VAL A 5 -15.51 2.27 -2.14
C VAL A 5 -14.91 2.51 -0.75
N GLY A 6 -15.34 1.76 0.27
CA GLY A 6 -14.79 1.88 1.63
C GLY A 6 -13.31 1.50 1.72
N GLY A 7 -12.92 0.42 1.04
CA GLY A 7 -11.52 -0.01 0.94
C GLY A 7 -10.66 1.00 0.18
N ALA A 8 -11.17 1.56 -0.92
CA ALA A 8 -10.47 2.59 -1.68
C ALA A 8 -10.21 3.86 -0.85
N LEU A 9 -11.19 4.30 -0.07
CA LEU A 9 -11.03 5.45 0.84
C LEU A 9 -9.96 5.15 1.91
N ALA A 10 -10.03 3.97 2.53
CA ALA A 10 -9.07 3.56 3.55
C ALA A 10 -7.64 3.47 3.00
N ILE A 11 -7.46 2.89 1.81
CA ILE A 11 -6.17 2.83 1.11
C ILE A 11 -5.64 4.23 0.84
N GLY A 12 -6.49 5.15 0.34
CA GLY A 12 -6.09 6.52 0.04
C GLY A 12 -5.57 7.27 1.28
N VAL A 13 -6.29 7.18 2.40
CA VAL A 13 -5.88 7.82 3.66
C VAL A 13 -4.58 7.22 4.19
N LEU A 14 -4.49 5.89 4.25
CA LEU A 14 -3.31 5.21 4.78
C LEU A 14 -2.07 5.47 3.91
N CYS A 15 -2.18 5.31 2.58
CA CYS A 15 -1.08 5.63 1.67
C CYS A 15 -0.65 7.10 1.81
N GLY A 16 -1.59 8.04 1.92
CA GLY A 16 -1.27 9.45 2.12
C GLY A 16 -0.44 9.70 3.39
N VAL A 17 -0.85 9.10 4.52
CA VAL A 17 -0.12 9.20 5.79
C VAL A 17 1.29 8.61 5.66
N PHE A 18 1.43 7.41 5.09
CA PHE A 18 2.74 6.77 4.99
C PHE A 18 3.67 7.45 3.97
N CYS A 19 3.14 7.95 2.86
CA CYS A 19 3.90 8.75 1.91
C CYS A 19 4.44 10.02 2.58
N TYR A 20 3.59 10.73 3.34
CA TYR A 20 4.01 11.92 4.10
C TYR A 20 5.12 11.59 5.11
N LEU A 21 4.96 10.51 5.88
CA LEU A 21 5.99 10.06 6.84
C LEU A 21 7.30 9.68 6.15
N SER A 22 7.22 9.12 4.94
CA SER A 22 8.40 8.76 4.15
C SER A 22 9.23 9.99 3.77
N VAL A 23 8.60 11.03 3.21
CA VAL A 23 9.34 12.24 2.80
C VAL A 23 9.73 13.15 3.97
N THR A 24 9.01 13.13 5.09
CA THR A 24 9.29 14.02 6.23
C THR A 24 10.18 13.41 7.31
N VAL A 25 9.97 12.13 7.64
CA VAL A 25 10.68 11.45 8.73
C VAL A 25 11.80 10.57 8.19
N LEU A 26 11.51 9.77 7.16
CA LEU A 26 12.49 8.82 6.62
C LEU A 26 13.66 9.55 5.92
N LYS A 27 13.36 10.61 5.15
CA LYS A 27 14.37 11.52 4.57
C LYS A 27 15.34 12.05 5.62
N LYS A 28 14.83 12.63 6.71
CA LYS A 28 15.65 13.18 7.81
C LYS A 28 16.47 12.11 8.53
N ARG A 29 15.89 10.92 8.73
CA ARG A 29 16.57 9.83 9.46
C ARG A 29 17.66 9.16 8.64
N LEU A 30 17.48 9.08 7.33
CA LEU A 30 18.43 8.40 6.45
C LEU A 30 19.39 9.35 5.73
N GLY A 31 19.19 10.66 5.85
CA GLY A 31 20.08 11.69 5.30
C GLY A 31 20.07 11.74 3.77
N TYR A 32 18.99 11.28 3.14
CA TYR A 32 18.82 11.23 1.70
C TYR A 32 18.30 12.56 1.13
N ASP A 33 18.66 12.86 -0.12
CA ASP A 33 18.36 14.12 -0.81
C ASP A 33 16.94 14.16 -1.41
N ASP A 34 16.43 15.35 -1.78
CA ASP A 34 15.08 15.59 -2.36
C ASP A 34 14.76 14.69 -3.57
N SER A 35 15.77 14.26 -4.32
CA SER A 35 15.58 13.35 -5.45
C SER A 35 15.02 11.97 -5.03
N LEU A 36 15.27 11.54 -3.79
CA LEU A 36 14.74 10.29 -3.22
C LEU A 36 13.31 10.46 -2.67
N ASP A 37 12.73 11.67 -2.66
CA ASP A 37 11.32 11.87 -2.29
C ASP A 37 10.38 11.20 -3.30
N VAL A 38 10.79 11.08 -4.58
CA VAL A 38 10.07 10.31 -5.60
C VAL A 38 10.00 8.83 -5.23
N PHE A 39 11.07 8.27 -4.68
CA PHE A 39 11.11 6.89 -4.18
C PHE A 39 10.23 6.71 -2.94
N GLY A 40 10.21 7.69 -2.04
CA GLY A 40 9.30 7.68 -0.88
C GLY A 40 7.82 7.73 -1.29
N LEU A 41 7.47 8.55 -2.29
CA LEU A 41 6.09 8.67 -2.76
C LEU A 41 5.64 7.48 -3.63
N HIS A 42 6.45 7.05 -4.59
CA HIS A 42 6.07 6.02 -5.56
C HIS A 42 6.47 4.62 -5.11
N GLY A 43 7.69 4.46 -4.58
CA GLY A 43 8.18 3.18 -4.09
C GLY A 43 7.42 2.76 -2.83
N ILE A 44 7.55 3.53 -1.75
CA ILE A 44 6.89 3.18 -0.47
C ILE A 44 5.36 3.25 -0.59
N GLY A 45 4.83 4.28 -1.26
CA GLY A 45 3.39 4.37 -1.54
C GLY A 45 2.88 3.17 -2.37
N GLY A 46 3.64 2.72 -3.37
CA GLY A 46 3.32 1.55 -4.17
C GLY A 46 3.33 0.25 -3.37
N MET A 47 4.34 0.04 -2.52
CA MET A 47 4.43 -1.14 -1.65
C MET A 47 3.24 -1.22 -0.68
N ILE A 48 2.90 -0.09 -0.05
CA ILE A 48 1.79 -0.03 0.91
C ILE A 48 0.45 -0.23 0.20
N GLY A 49 0.26 0.41 -0.96
CA GLY A 49 -0.94 0.22 -1.77
C GLY A 49 -1.12 -1.21 -2.24
N ALA A 50 -0.05 -1.89 -2.65
CA ALA A 50 -0.08 -3.29 -3.08
C ALA A 50 -0.49 -4.23 -1.94
N VAL A 51 0.08 -4.05 -0.75
CA VAL A 51 -0.26 -4.84 0.44
C VAL A 51 -1.69 -4.58 0.90
N LEU A 52 -2.11 -3.31 1.00
CA LEU A 52 -3.47 -2.96 1.42
C LEU A 52 -4.51 -3.43 0.39
N THR A 53 -4.18 -3.46 -0.90
CA THR A 53 -5.05 -4.07 -1.93
C THR A 53 -5.27 -5.55 -1.64
N GLY A 54 -4.24 -6.29 -1.22
CA GLY A 54 -4.37 -7.68 -0.79
C GLY A 54 -5.26 -7.86 0.46
N VAL A 55 -5.39 -6.84 1.30
CA VAL A 55 -6.31 -6.83 2.44
C VAL A 55 -7.74 -6.54 2.00
N PHE A 56 -7.96 -5.46 1.24
CA PHE A 56 -9.30 -4.98 0.90
C PHE A 56 -9.93 -5.65 -0.33
N CYS A 57 -9.21 -6.54 -1.03
CA CYS A 57 -9.76 -7.27 -2.18
C CYS A 57 -10.74 -8.37 -1.79
N VAL A 58 -10.81 -8.75 -0.51
CA VAL A 58 -11.69 -9.81 -0.02
C VAL A 58 -13.16 -9.37 0.08
N PRO A 59 -14.13 -10.24 -0.24
CA PRO A 59 -15.55 -9.88 -0.21
C PRO A 59 -16.06 -9.40 1.14
N ALA A 60 -15.50 -9.92 2.25
CA ALA A 60 -15.86 -9.53 3.61
C ALA A 60 -15.61 -8.04 3.92
N LEU A 61 -14.73 -7.38 3.15
CA LEU A 61 -14.41 -5.94 3.29
C LEU A 61 -14.98 -5.11 2.12
N GLY A 62 -15.92 -5.66 1.36
CA GLY A 62 -16.48 -5.01 0.18
C GLY A 62 -15.59 -5.13 -1.07
N GLY A 63 -14.59 -6.02 -1.04
CA GLY A 63 -13.79 -6.37 -2.20
C GLY A 63 -14.56 -7.17 -3.24
N LEU A 64 -14.08 -7.15 -4.47
CA LEU A 64 -14.77 -7.71 -5.63
C LEU A 64 -14.12 -9.00 -6.16
N VAL A 65 -13.12 -9.53 -5.45
CA VAL A 65 -12.41 -10.75 -5.86
C VAL A 65 -13.06 -11.97 -5.20
N PRO A 66 -13.67 -12.88 -5.98
CA PRO A 66 -14.27 -14.09 -5.43
C PRO A 66 -13.20 -15.10 -4.99
N GLU A 67 -13.54 -15.93 -4.01
CA GLU A 67 -12.77 -17.12 -3.60
C GLU A 67 -11.32 -16.87 -3.10
N VAL A 68 -11.00 -15.64 -2.72
CA VAL A 68 -9.70 -15.32 -2.14
C VAL A 68 -9.73 -15.22 -0.62
N THR A 69 -8.71 -15.76 0.02
CA THR A 69 -8.46 -15.55 1.45
C THR A 69 -7.50 -14.38 1.64
N MET A 70 -7.77 -13.54 2.64
CA MET A 70 -6.97 -12.35 2.94
C MET A 70 -5.48 -12.71 3.13
N GLY A 71 -5.20 -13.76 3.90
CA GLY A 71 -3.84 -14.20 4.17
C GLY A 71 -3.08 -14.61 2.90
N ALA A 72 -3.70 -15.38 2.01
CA ALA A 72 -3.07 -15.79 0.76
C ALA A 72 -2.76 -14.59 -0.15
N GLN A 73 -3.70 -13.65 -0.26
CA GLN A 73 -3.52 -12.45 -1.08
C GLN A 73 -2.47 -11.51 -0.50
N VAL A 74 -2.48 -11.26 0.81
CA VAL A 74 -1.43 -10.45 1.45
C VAL A 74 -0.04 -11.07 1.25
N ILE A 75 0.10 -12.39 1.42
CA ILE A 75 1.38 -13.08 1.20
C ILE A 75 1.82 -12.98 -0.26
N ALA A 76 0.89 -13.13 -1.22
CA ALA A 76 1.19 -12.98 -2.63
C ALA A 76 1.68 -11.56 -2.98
N GLN A 77 1.00 -10.54 -2.45
CA GLN A 77 1.37 -9.13 -2.66
C GLN A 77 2.71 -8.78 -1.99
N VAL A 78 2.97 -9.28 -0.78
CA VAL A 78 4.27 -9.11 -0.12
C VAL A 78 5.38 -9.79 -0.92
N LYS A 79 5.16 -11.00 -1.44
CA LYS A 79 6.14 -11.67 -2.31
C LYS A 79 6.41 -10.87 -3.58
N GLY A 80 5.37 -10.38 -4.27
CA GLY A 80 5.54 -9.59 -5.49
C GLY A 80 6.12 -8.19 -5.27
N VAL A 81 6.06 -7.67 -4.05
CA VAL A 81 6.77 -6.43 -3.67
C VAL A 81 8.26 -6.68 -3.41
N LEU A 82 8.61 -7.86 -2.88
CA LEU A 82 9.97 -8.21 -2.48
C LEU A 82 10.81 -8.86 -3.59
N PHE A 83 10.18 -9.54 -4.54
CA PHE A 83 10.81 -10.33 -5.60
C PHE A 83 10.21 -9.97 -6.96
#